data_AF-A0A626LYL6-F1
#
_entry.id   AF-A0A626LYL6-F1
#
_cell.length_a   1.000
_cell.length_b   1.000
_cell.length_c   1.000
_cell.angle_alpha   90.00
_cell.angle_beta   90.00
_cell.angle_gamma   90.00
#
_symmetry.space_group_name_H-M   'P 1'
#
loop_
_entity.id
_entity.type
_entity.pdbx_description
1 polymer ?
#
loop_
_entity_poly.entity_id
_entity_poly.type
_entity_poly.pdbx_seq_one_letter_code
_entity_poly.pdbx_strand_id
1 'polypeptide(L)'
;MNEILYVDLLIQGSDFVLNTGNEPELCNNRKSIGQDIIHSIIESGLATELIAERSPTMRADIFTRMELLIEDDERIVPGTVEIGEESRTRLWITASTYDFGGISVQVDL
;
A
#
# COMPACT_ATOMS: atom_id res chain seq x y z
N MET A 1 12.15 19.49 12.77
CA MET A 1 12.59 18.22 12.15
C MET A 1 11.50 17.22 12.46
N ASN A 2 10.87 16.59 11.47
CA ASN A 2 10.03 15.44 11.77
C ASN A 2 10.94 14.32 12.27
N GLU A 3 10.49 13.64 13.32
CA GLU A 3 11.15 12.46 13.87
C GLU A 3 11.23 11.37 12.79
N ILE A 4 12.31 10.58 12.80
CA ILE A 4 12.46 9.44 11.89
C ILE A 4 11.90 8.23 12.61
N LEU A 5 10.72 7.78 12.19
CA LEU A 5 10.02 6.61 12.72
C LEU A 5 9.79 5.58 11.61
N TYR A 6 9.47 4.36 11.99
CA TYR A 6 9.12 3.27 11.05
C TYR A 6 10.21 3.05 9.99
N VAL A 7 11.46 2.86 10.43
CA VAL A 7 12.58 2.60 9.53
C VAL A 7 12.50 1.17 9.01
N ASP A 8 12.55 1.01 7.70
CA ASP A 8 12.52 -0.28 7.02
C ASP A 8 13.47 -0.30 5.81
N LEU A 9 13.67 -1.47 5.19
CA LEU A 9 14.36 -1.64 3.92
C LEU A 9 13.49 -1.13 2.77
N LEU A 10 14.08 -0.39 1.84
CA LEU A 10 13.38 0.07 0.66
C LEU A 10 13.23 -1.08 -0.36
N ILE A 11 11.98 -1.45 -0.61
CA ILE A 11 11.60 -2.42 -1.63
C ILE A 11 10.99 -1.69 -2.82
N GLN A 12 11.45 -2.03 -4.03
CA GLN A 12 10.85 -1.54 -5.27
C GLN A 12 10.84 -2.66 -6.31
N GLY A 13 9.69 -2.89 -6.96
CA GLY A 13 9.57 -3.95 -7.96
C GLY A 13 9.83 -5.35 -7.41
N SER A 14 9.43 -5.60 -6.16
CA SER A 14 9.64 -6.86 -5.44
C SER A 14 11.11 -7.21 -5.16
N ASP A 15 12.02 -6.23 -5.15
CA ASP A 15 13.44 -6.43 -4.82
C ASP A 15 13.99 -5.29 -3.95
N PHE A 16 15.12 -5.54 -3.29
CA PHE A 16 15.84 -4.55 -2.50
C PHE A 16 16.45 -3.48 -3.42
N VAL A 17 16.23 -2.22 -3.08
CA VAL A 17 16.98 -1.13 -3.71
C VAL A 17 18.37 -1.07 -3.07
N LEU A 18 19.42 -1.18 -3.89
CA LEU A 18 20.80 -1.15 -3.44
C LEU A 18 21.46 0.19 -3.78
N ASN A 19 22.24 0.71 -2.83
CA ASN A 19 23.08 1.89 -3.05
C ASN A 19 24.35 1.54 -3.88
N THR A 20 25.21 2.52 -4.14
CA THR A 20 26.47 2.32 -4.89
C THR A 20 27.46 1.37 -4.24
N GLY A 21 27.31 1.07 -2.95
CA GLY A 21 28.07 0.09 -2.19
C GLY A 21 27.47 -1.32 -2.18
N ASN A 22 26.36 -1.56 -2.88
CA ASN A 22 25.55 -2.78 -2.82
C ASN A 22 24.93 -3.06 -1.44
N GLU A 23 24.66 -2.02 -0.65
CA GLU A 23 23.93 -2.15 0.61
C GLU A 23 22.45 -1.76 0.40
N PRO A 24 21.50 -2.43 1.07
CA PRO A 24 20.09 -2.05 1.03
C PRO A 24 19.85 -0.61 1.46
N GLU A 25 19.08 0.14 0.67
CA GLU A 25 18.60 1.46 1.05
C GLU A 25 17.48 1.35 2.09
N LEU A 26 17.34 2.39 2.92
CA LEU A 26 16.32 2.46 3.95
C LEU A 26 15.21 3.43 3.56
N CYS A 27 13.99 3.14 4.01
CA CYS A 27 12.84 4.03 3.96
C CYS A 27 12.34 4.31 5.38
N ASN A 28 11.49 5.34 5.54
CA ASN A 28 10.92 5.70 6.84
C ASN A 28 9.59 6.45 6.68
N ASN A 29 8.87 6.63 7.79
CA ASN A 29 7.66 7.42 7.89
C ASN A 29 6.66 7.03 6.78
N ARG A 30 6.16 8.01 6.02
CA ARG A 30 5.21 7.78 4.91
C ARG A 30 5.66 6.77 3.87
N LYS A 31 6.97 6.68 3.60
CA LYS A 31 7.48 5.74 2.59
C LYS A 31 7.36 4.30 3.08
N SER A 32 7.70 4.05 4.35
CA SER A 32 7.53 2.73 4.96
C SER A 32 6.05 2.37 5.07
N ILE A 33 5.21 3.27 5.56
CA ILE A 33 3.75 3.05 5.64
C ILE A 33 3.18 2.72 4.25
N GLY A 34 3.58 3.48 3.23
CA GLY A 34 3.12 3.21 1.86
C GLY A 34 3.58 1.86 1.30
N GLN A 35 4.79 1.42 1.66
CA GLN A 35 5.31 0.09 1.31
C GLN A 35 4.48 -1.01 1.99
N ASP A 36 4.12 -0.83 3.26
CA ASP A 36 3.30 -1.78 4.02
C ASP A 36 1.88 -1.92 3.45
N ILE A 37 1.30 -0.84 2.90
CA ILE A 37 0.02 -0.91 2.17
C ILE A 37 0.15 -1.80 0.93
N ILE A 38 1.20 -1.58 0.12
CA ILE A 38 1.43 -2.37 -1.09
C ILE A 38 1.60 -3.84 -0.73
N HIS A 39 2.46 -4.14 0.26
CA HIS A 39 2.71 -5.49 0.71
C HIS A 39 1.44 -6.16 1.26
N SER A 40 0.68 -5.50 2.12
CA SER A 40 -0.56 -6.06 2.69
C SER A 40 -1.53 -6.50 1.59
N ILE A 41 -1.72 -5.69 0.55
CA ILE A 41 -2.63 -6.02 -0.56
C ILE A 41 -2.12 -7.22 -1.37
N ILE A 42 -0.82 -7.26 -1.67
CA ILE A 42 -0.21 -8.36 -2.43
C ILE A 42 -0.22 -9.66 -1.61
N GLU A 43 0.19 -9.60 -0.35
CA GLU A 43 0.31 -10.74 0.56
C GLU A 43 -1.05 -11.32 0.98
N SER A 44 -2.09 -10.48 1.06
CA SER A 44 -3.45 -10.94 1.35
C SER A 44 -4.08 -11.81 0.24
N GLY A 45 -3.55 -11.75 -0.98
CA GLY A 45 -4.12 -12.42 -2.15
C GLY A 45 -5.32 -11.71 -2.77
N LEU A 46 -5.83 -10.62 -2.16
CA LEU A 46 -6.96 -9.84 -2.67
C LEU A 46 -6.71 -9.29 -4.07
N ALA A 47 -5.46 -8.90 -4.37
CA ALA A 47 -5.04 -8.49 -5.71
C ALA A 47 -5.32 -9.58 -6.77
N THR A 48 -5.00 -10.84 -6.43
CA THR A 48 -5.20 -11.99 -7.32
C THR A 48 -6.69 -12.28 -7.49
N GLU A 49 -7.45 -12.25 -6.39
CA GLU A 49 -8.92 -12.40 -6.43
C GLU A 49 -9.55 -11.32 -7.35
N LEU A 50 -9.11 -10.07 -7.20
CA LEU A 50 -9.62 -8.95 -8.00
C LEU A 50 -9.35 -9.16 -9.50
N ILE A 51 -8.16 -9.61 -9.90
CA ILE A 51 -7.84 -9.88 -11.31
C ILE A 51 -8.74 -10.97 -11.90
N ALA A 52 -9.03 -12.02 -11.12
CA ALA A 52 -9.84 -13.15 -11.54
C ALA A 52 -11.34 -12.81 -11.64
N GLU A 53 -11.82 -11.87 -10.84
CA GLU A 53 -13.25 -11.55 -10.72
C GLU A 53 -13.77 -10.64 -11.85
N ARG A 54 -15.02 -10.87 -12.27
CA ARG A 54 -15.73 -10.16 -13.34
C ARG A 54 -17.06 -9.55 -12.89
N SER A 55 -17.67 -10.07 -11.84
CA SER A 55 -18.91 -9.57 -11.25
C SER A 55 -18.67 -8.22 -10.56
N PRO A 56 -19.37 -7.14 -10.96
CA PRO A 56 -19.20 -5.83 -10.34
C PRO A 56 -19.45 -5.86 -8.82
N THR A 57 -20.42 -6.64 -8.37
CA THR A 57 -20.76 -6.76 -6.94
C THR A 57 -19.65 -7.44 -6.14
N MET A 58 -19.07 -8.53 -6.67
CA MET A 58 -17.97 -9.22 -6.00
C MET A 58 -16.69 -8.39 -6.02
N ARG A 59 -16.43 -7.65 -7.10
CA ARG A 59 -15.32 -6.70 -7.14
C ARG A 59 -15.47 -5.59 -6.10
N ALA A 60 -16.68 -5.03 -5.95
CA ALA A 60 -16.95 -4.04 -4.92
C ALA A 60 -16.69 -4.59 -3.51
N ASP A 61 -17.07 -5.84 -3.24
CA ASP A 61 -16.73 -6.53 -1.98
C ASP A 61 -15.21 -6.67 -1.78
N ILE A 62 -14.46 -7.05 -2.82
CA ILE A 62 -12.99 -7.13 -2.75
C ILE A 62 -12.38 -5.76 -2.44
N PHE A 63 -12.89 -4.67 -3.03
CA PHE A 63 -12.42 -3.32 -2.70
C PHE A 63 -12.71 -2.96 -1.24
N THR A 64 -13.91 -3.24 -0.73
CA THR A 64 -14.20 -3.04 0.71
C THR A 64 -13.27 -3.86 1.61
N ARG A 65 -12.97 -5.11 1.24
CA ARG A 65 -11.99 -5.94 1.98
C ARG A 65 -10.58 -5.36 1.94
N MET A 66 -10.15 -4.79 0.81
CA MET A 66 -8.86 -4.11 0.71
C MET A 66 -8.82 -2.84 1.57
N GLU A 67 -9.89 -2.04 1.57
CA GLU A 67 -9.99 -0.85 2.44
C GLU A 67 -9.86 -1.24 3.91
N LEU A 68 -10.63 -2.23 4.37
CA LEU A 68 -10.58 -2.72 5.76
C LEU A 68 -9.20 -3.28 6.13
N LEU A 69 -8.53 -3.97 5.20
CA LEU A 69 -7.19 -4.49 5.40
C LEU A 69 -6.17 -3.36 5.61
N ILE A 70 -6.28 -2.29 4.83
CA ILE A 70 -5.39 -1.11 4.94
C ILE A 70 -5.67 -0.36 6.25
N GLU A 71 -6.93 -0.30 6.66
CA GLU A 71 -7.35 0.35 7.92
C GLU A 71 -6.96 -0.41 9.18
N ASP A 72 -6.56 -1.68 9.07
CA ASP A 72 -6.02 -2.47 10.20
C ASP A 72 -4.64 -1.96 10.64
N ASP A 73 -3.94 -1.20 9.78
CA ASP A 73 -2.71 -0.50 10.14
C ASP A 73 -3.02 0.68 11.09
N GLU A 74 -2.55 0.58 12.33
CA GLU A 74 -2.77 1.58 13.40
C GLU A 74 -2.31 3.01 13.04
N ARG A 75 -1.45 3.15 12.03
CA ARG A 75 -0.92 4.46 11.58
C ARG A 75 -1.88 5.16 10.61
N ILE A 76 -2.83 4.43 10.04
CA ILE A 76 -3.85 4.93 9.10
C ILE A 76 -5.09 5.40 9.87
N VAL A 77 -5.65 6.53 9.45
CA VAL A 77 -6.92 7.03 9.99
C VAL A 77 -8.07 6.27 9.33
N PRO A 78 -8.87 5.49 10.07
CA PRO A 78 -9.98 4.73 9.49
C PRO A 78 -11.03 5.64 8.84
N GLY A 79 -11.63 5.18 7.76
CA GLY A 79 -12.58 5.90 6.92
C GLY A 79 -11.95 6.91 5.97
N THR A 80 -10.61 6.94 5.84
CA THR A 80 -9.90 7.84 4.92
C THR A 80 -9.25 7.12 3.74
N VAL A 81 -9.31 5.79 3.71
CA VAL A 81 -8.78 4.98 2.61
C VAL A 81 -9.73 5.07 1.43
N GLU A 82 -9.19 5.42 0.27
CA GLU A 82 -9.90 5.38 -1.01
C GLU A 82 -9.06 4.58 -2.01
N ILE A 83 -9.70 3.63 -2.69
CA ILE A 83 -9.07 2.79 -3.73
C ILE A 83 -9.71 3.11 -5.09
N GLY A 84 -8.89 3.63 -5.99
CA GLY A 84 -9.23 3.83 -7.40
C GLY A 84 -8.60 2.77 -8.29
N GLU A 85 -9.36 2.27 -9.27
CA GLU A 85 -8.81 1.41 -10.33
C GLU A 85 -8.41 2.29 -11.53
N GLU A 86 -7.11 2.49 -11.75
CA GLU A 86 -6.60 3.20 -12.94
C GLU A 86 -6.67 2.29 -14.17
N SER A 87 -6.37 1.01 -13.98
CA SER A 87 -6.53 -0.04 -14.98
C SER A 87 -6.73 -1.40 -14.33
N ARG A 88 -7.01 -2.42 -15.13
CA ARG A 88 -7.18 -3.80 -14.62
C ARG A 88 -5.97 -4.38 -13.89
N THR A 89 -4.79 -3.78 -14.06
CA THR A 89 -3.53 -4.21 -13.46
C THR A 89 -2.90 -3.10 -12.61
N ARG A 90 -3.64 -2.03 -12.30
CA ARG A 90 -3.10 -0.91 -11.52
C ARG A 90 -4.17 -0.25 -10.65
N LEU A 91 -3.89 -0.26 -9.35
CA LEU A 91 -4.67 0.45 -8.34
C LEU A 91 -3.94 1.70 -7.87
N TRP A 92 -4.72 2.73 -7.57
CA TRP A 92 -4.28 3.97 -6.96
C TRP A 92 -4.96 4.11 -5.61
N ILE A 93 -4.18 4.25 -4.54
CA ILE A 93 -4.70 4.25 -3.17
C ILE A 93 -4.28 5.55 -2.51
N THR A 94 -5.23 6.17 -1.81
CA THR A 94 -4.98 7.34 -0.97
C THR A 94 -5.49 7.08 0.43
N ALA A 95 -4.76 7.57 1.43
CA ALA A 95 -5.16 7.48 2.83
C ALA A 95 -4.56 8.64 3.64
N SER A 96 -5.12 8.91 4.81
CA SER A 96 -4.53 9.82 5.79
C SER A 96 -3.86 9.04 6.91
N THR A 97 -2.68 9.49 7.33
CA THR A 97 -1.98 8.98 8.52
C THR A 97 -2.18 9.94 9.69
N TYR A 98 -2.13 9.42 10.93
CA TYR A 98 -2.25 10.27 12.13
C TYR A 98 -1.12 11.31 12.22
N ASP A 99 0.13 10.87 12.01
CA ASP A 99 1.32 11.69 12.31
C ASP A 99 1.99 12.29 11.07
N PHE A 100 1.70 11.79 9.87
CA PHE A 100 2.45 12.17 8.66
C PHE A 100 1.57 12.77 7.54
N GLY A 101 0.27 12.96 7.78
CA GLY A 101 -0.67 13.50 6.80
C GLY A 101 -1.01 12.52 5.68
N GLY A 102 -1.42 13.06 4.52
CA GLY A 102 -1.85 12.27 3.37
C GLY A 102 -0.73 11.46 2.72
N ILE A 103 -1.07 10.24 2.34
CA ILE A 103 -0.24 9.34 1.55
C ILE A 103 -0.98 8.93 0.28
N SER A 104 -0.21 8.61 -0.74
CA SER A 104 -0.72 8.09 -2.00
C SER A 104 0.25 7.06 -2.55
N VAL A 105 -0.27 5.89 -2.89
CA VAL A 105 0.52 4.75 -3.35
C VAL A 105 -0.10 4.12 -4.58
N GLN A 106 0.76 3.58 -5.43
CA GLN A 106 0.40 2.81 -6.61
C GLN A 106 0.67 1.34 -6.33
N VAL A 107 -0.29 0.48 -6.66
CA VAL A 107 -0.13 -0.97 -6.62
C VAL A 107 -0.28 -1.51 -8.03
N ASP A 108 0.79 -2.10 -8.56
CA ASP A 108 0.73 -2.85 -9.82
C ASP A 108 0.34 -4.31 -9.50
N LEU A 109 -0.69 -4.82 -10.18
CA LEU A 109 -1.29 -6.15 -9.96
C LEU A 109 -0.81 -7.17 -11.01
#